data_AF-A0A3A8WWR7-F1
#
_entry.id   AF-A0A3A8WWR7-F1
#
_cell.length_a   1.000
_cell.length_b   1.000
_cell.length_c   1.000
_cell.angle_alpha   90.00
_cell.angle_beta   90.00
_cell.angle_gamma   90.00
#
_symmetry.space_group_name_H-M   'P 1'
#
loop_
_entity.id
_entity.type
_entity.pdbx_description
1 polymer ?
#
loop_
_entity_poly.entity_id
_entity_poly.type
_entity_poly.pdbx_seq_one_letter_code
_entity_poly.pdbx_strand_id
1 'polypeptide(L)'
;MAKFDREIKKLAKEFQVPETYHKKVNEILDTIQEDCVAPPRKKLSVKAAIVMAALCLAVTVFFLFSGSEEAEASFLDTFKQTILDFFGMGEEESQKIGIESKKEDAASKWDLMIELQEVVMDTQNIYTVVKITAPPGVEFKKGMTFDYFGFCEGTNYNPSALVSGARDCTLLEVMKGKKNIATYVVNIATDQQVREGKEVTVFFQDLLEGPYQDNPEVLVEGMWSLSFTASYTNLKEITVKGTDDMQYPFADGMAQIKKIKLLPLGLTILSDVSGIDEDTRNTTDTRCIIRFKMADGSEILADSPNLKDNCLVNGGSIGWYEKKGRQYQKYVGQFRKAIDISQVRGIYIAGCYVPVKG
;
A
#
# COMPACT_ATOMS: atom_id res chain seq x y z
N MET A 1 -36.63 -28.76 11.32
CA MET A 1 -35.58 -28.69 12.38
C MET A 1 -34.90 -30.03 12.66
N ALA A 2 -35.61 -31.13 12.97
CA ALA A 2 -34.97 -32.39 13.38
C ALA A 2 -34.05 -33.12 12.34
N LYS A 3 -34.11 -32.78 11.05
CA LYS A 3 -33.20 -33.32 10.02
C LYS A 3 -31.83 -32.64 10.01
N PHE A 4 -31.80 -31.33 10.21
CA PHE A 4 -30.59 -30.51 10.20
C PHE A 4 -29.69 -30.81 11.42
N ASP A 5 -30.29 -30.97 12.59
CA ASP A 5 -29.56 -31.36 13.81
C ASP A 5 -28.95 -32.77 13.73
N ARG A 6 -29.54 -33.67 12.93
CA ARG A 6 -28.99 -35.00 12.69
C ARG A 6 -27.79 -34.95 11.74
N GLU A 7 -27.81 -34.06 10.75
CA GLU A 7 -26.69 -33.87 9.82
C GLU A 7 -25.49 -33.21 10.51
N ILE A 8 -25.71 -32.19 11.37
CA ILE A 8 -24.62 -31.57 12.15
C ILE A 8 -24.01 -32.55 13.16
N LYS A 9 -24.82 -33.36 13.86
CA LYS A 9 -24.30 -34.40 14.78
C LYS A 9 -23.56 -35.52 14.04
N LYS A 10 -23.90 -35.78 12.77
CA LYS A 10 -23.17 -36.75 11.93
C LYS A 10 -21.82 -36.18 11.48
N LEU A 11 -21.80 -34.94 10.99
CA LEU A 11 -20.59 -34.24 10.56
C LEU A 11 -19.59 -34.01 11.71
N ALA A 12 -20.08 -33.71 12.91
CA ALA A 12 -19.25 -33.56 14.11
C ALA A 12 -18.62 -34.88 14.59
N LYS A 13 -19.19 -36.04 14.21
CA LYS A 13 -18.59 -37.36 14.48
C LYS A 13 -17.59 -37.80 13.42
N GLU A 14 -17.69 -37.28 12.19
CA GLU A 14 -16.78 -37.56 11.08
C GLU A 14 -15.51 -36.69 11.15
N PHE A 15 -15.53 -35.55 11.85
CA PHE A 15 -14.33 -34.78 12.21
C PHE A 15 -13.63 -35.37 13.45
N GLN A 16 -13.01 -36.55 13.29
CA GLN A 16 -11.95 -36.95 14.20
C GLN A 16 -10.68 -36.18 13.80
N VAL A 17 -10.34 -35.16 14.58
CA VAL A 17 -9.07 -34.43 14.44
C VAL A 17 -7.94 -35.48 14.53
N PRO A 18 -7.09 -35.60 13.50
CA PRO A 18 -6.03 -36.59 13.50
C PRO A 18 -5.11 -36.39 14.71
N GLU A 19 -4.71 -37.46 15.41
CA GLU A 19 -3.77 -37.39 16.55
C GLU A 19 -2.44 -36.70 16.19
N THR A 20 -2.10 -36.65 14.89
CA THR A 20 -0.95 -35.91 14.36
C THR A 20 -1.04 -34.39 14.57
N TYR A 21 -2.24 -33.84 14.73
CA TYR A 21 -2.46 -32.43 15.06
C TYR A 21 -2.05 -32.12 16.51
N HIS A 22 -2.41 -33.01 17.45
CA HIS A 22 -1.99 -32.89 18.84
C HIS A 22 -0.47 -33.04 19.01
N LYS A 23 0.17 -33.85 18.16
CA LYS A 23 1.63 -34.02 18.18
C LYS A 23 2.39 -32.77 17.73
N LYS A 24 1.93 -32.09 16.67
CA LYS A 24 2.53 -30.81 16.21
C LYS A 24 2.29 -29.66 17.19
N VAL A 25 1.13 -29.62 17.83
CA VAL A 25 0.83 -28.62 18.87
C VAL A 25 1.70 -28.86 20.11
N ASN A 26 1.91 -30.11 20.52
CA ASN A 26 2.80 -30.41 21.64
C ASN A 26 4.28 -30.14 21.31
N GLU A 27 4.76 -30.42 20.09
CA GLU A 27 6.12 -30.02 19.67
C GLU A 27 6.31 -28.49 19.71
N ILE A 28 5.30 -27.72 19.31
CA ILE A 28 5.34 -26.25 19.39
C ILE A 28 5.31 -25.77 20.85
N LEU A 29 4.53 -26.41 21.71
CA LEU A 29 4.43 -26.07 23.14
C LEU A 29 5.71 -26.46 23.92
N ASP A 30 6.33 -27.58 23.58
CA ASP A 30 7.62 -28.02 24.16
C ASP A 30 8.78 -27.12 23.68
N THR A 31 8.71 -26.57 22.46
CA THR A 31 9.72 -25.60 21.98
C THR A 31 9.61 -24.23 22.70
N ILE A 32 8.46 -23.94 23.32
CA ILE A 32 8.21 -22.70 24.06
C ILE A 32 8.57 -22.84 25.55
N GLN A 33 8.75 -24.07 26.07
CA GLN A 33 9.25 -24.32 27.42
C GLN A 33 10.72 -24.76 27.40
N GLU A 34 11.65 -23.80 27.49
CA GLU A 34 12.86 -23.86 28.31
C GLU A 34 13.81 -22.67 27.98
N ASP A 35 13.48 -21.48 28.50
CA ASP A 35 14.51 -20.55 29.00
C ASP A 35 14.42 -20.56 30.53
N CYS A 36 14.96 -21.64 31.11
CA CYS A 36 15.08 -21.81 32.56
C CYS A 36 16.14 -20.83 33.10
N VAL A 37 15.67 -19.66 33.56
CA VAL A 37 16.45 -18.80 34.47
C VAL A 37 16.64 -19.55 35.79
N ALA A 38 17.91 -19.72 36.20
CA ALA A 38 18.27 -20.34 37.47
C ALA A 38 17.63 -19.63 38.68
N PRO A 39 17.16 -20.36 39.72
CA PRO A 39 16.31 -19.80 40.76
C PRO A 39 17.10 -19.01 41.81
N PRO A 40 16.64 -17.83 42.27
CA PRO A 40 17.10 -17.25 43.52
C PRO A 40 16.40 -17.89 44.72
N ARG A 41 17.16 -18.01 45.81
CA ARG A 41 16.79 -18.66 47.08
C ARG A 41 15.53 -18.04 47.72
N LYS A 42 14.70 -18.92 48.30
CA LYS A 42 13.50 -18.64 49.11
C LYS A 42 13.75 -17.66 50.26
N LYS A 43 12.75 -16.82 50.55
CA LYS A 43 12.05 -16.75 51.85
C LYS A 43 10.76 -15.90 51.77
N LEU A 44 9.68 -16.45 52.37
CA LEU A 44 8.48 -15.83 52.98
C LEU A 44 7.70 -14.77 52.18
N SER A 45 6.38 -14.64 52.14
CA SER A 45 5.18 -15.35 52.62
C SER A 45 4.02 -14.36 52.39
N VAL A 46 2.80 -14.87 52.26
CA VAL A 46 1.50 -14.28 52.71
C VAL A 46 0.47 -14.05 51.61
N LYS A 47 -0.67 -14.68 51.88
CA LYS A 47 -1.97 -14.68 51.21
C LYS A 47 -2.56 -13.26 51.15
N ALA A 48 -2.72 -12.70 49.95
CA ALA A 48 -3.63 -11.56 49.70
C ALA A 48 -4.05 -11.34 48.23
N ALA A 49 -3.66 -12.20 47.27
CA ALA A 49 -3.84 -11.89 45.84
C ALA A 49 -5.03 -12.61 45.14
N ILE A 50 -5.67 -13.58 45.78
CA ILE A 50 -6.65 -14.45 45.08
C ILE A 50 -8.04 -13.81 44.94
N VAL A 51 -8.37 -12.78 45.72
CA VAL A 51 -9.71 -12.15 45.67
C VAL A 51 -9.78 -10.99 44.65
N MET A 52 -8.66 -10.33 44.32
CA MET A 52 -8.64 -9.23 43.34
C MET A 52 -8.57 -9.70 41.88
N ALA A 53 -7.98 -10.87 41.62
CA ALA A 53 -7.91 -11.43 40.26
C ALA A 53 -9.28 -11.90 39.75
N ALA A 54 -10.15 -12.39 40.64
CA ALA A 54 -11.49 -12.85 40.27
C ALA A 54 -12.47 -11.69 39.98
N LEU A 55 -12.33 -10.54 40.66
CA LEU A 55 -13.17 -9.37 40.38
C LEU A 55 -12.77 -8.65 39.08
N CYS A 56 -11.49 -8.65 38.72
CA CYS A 56 -11.03 -8.04 37.46
C CYS A 56 -11.43 -8.86 36.22
N LEU A 57 -11.52 -10.20 36.35
CA LEU A 57 -12.00 -11.07 35.27
C LEU A 57 -13.52 -11.03 35.07
N ALA A 58 -14.29 -10.72 36.12
CA ALA A 58 -15.75 -10.59 35.98
C ALA A 58 -16.17 -9.29 35.30
N VAL A 59 -15.42 -8.19 35.49
CA VAL A 59 -15.71 -6.89 34.82
C VAL A 59 -15.28 -6.93 33.35
N THR A 60 -14.19 -7.60 32.99
CA THR A 60 -13.78 -7.74 31.59
C THR A 60 -14.70 -8.65 30.79
N VAL A 61 -15.27 -9.71 31.38
CA VAL A 61 -16.21 -10.59 30.67
C VAL A 61 -17.60 -9.94 30.49
N PHE A 62 -18.05 -9.10 31.44
CA PHE A 62 -19.35 -8.41 31.30
C PHE A 62 -19.32 -7.26 30.28
N PHE A 63 -18.18 -6.58 30.09
CA PHE A 63 -18.02 -5.57 29.03
C PHE A 63 -17.72 -6.15 27.64
N LEU A 64 -17.27 -7.41 27.54
CA LEU A 64 -16.96 -8.04 26.25
C LEU A 64 -18.11 -8.87 25.65
N PHE A 65 -19.17 -9.20 26.39
CA PHE A 65 -20.24 -10.08 25.90
C PHE A 65 -21.67 -9.61 26.23
N SER A 66 -21.92 -8.31 26.31
CA SER A 66 -23.27 -7.75 26.44
C SER A 66 -23.47 -6.56 25.50
N GLY A 67 -23.77 -6.87 24.23
CA GLY A 67 -24.09 -5.90 23.18
C GLY A 67 -23.70 -6.39 21.78
N SER A 68 -24.07 -7.61 21.39
CA SER A 68 -25.08 -7.86 20.34
C SER A 68 -24.77 -7.26 18.95
N GLU A 69 -24.05 -8.03 18.13
CA GLU A 69 -24.46 -8.59 16.82
C GLU A 69 -25.24 -7.76 15.77
N GLU A 70 -25.43 -6.45 15.90
CA GLU A 70 -26.14 -5.63 14.88
C GLU A 70 -25.43 -4.32 14.48
N ALA A 71 -24.12 -4.16 14.74
CA ALA A 71 -23.39 -2.92 14.41
C ALA A 71 -22.21 -3.08 13.43
N GLU A 72 -21.91 -4.28 12.92
CA GLU A 72 -20.80 -4.48 11.98
C GLU A 72 -21.11 -4.03 10.54
N ALA A 73 -22.40 -3.91 10.19
CA ALA A 73 -22.82 -3.52 8.85
C ALA A 73 -23.01 -2.00 8.64
N SER A 74 -22.89 -1.15 9.66
CA SER A 74 -23.27 0.28 9.56
C SER A 74 -22.17 1.29 9.91
N PHE A 75 -21.02 0.86 10.46
CA PHE A 75 -19.95 1.79 10.87
C PHE A 75 -18.93 2.07 9.75
N LEU A 76 -18.76 1.13 8.81
CA LEU A 76 -17.99 1.33 7.57
C LEU A 76 -18.66 2.34 6.62
N ASP A 77 -19.98 2.47 6.66
CA ASP A 77 -20.76 3.45 5.86
C ASP A 77 -20.50 4.91 6.24
N THR A 78 -19.74 5.17 7.32
CA THR A 78 -19.52 6.55 7.79
C THR A 78 -18.37 7.24 7.05
N PHE A 79 -17.42 6.48 6.49
CA PHE A 79 -16.38 7.01 5.61
C PHE A 79 -16.80 6.80 4.18
N LYS A 80 -16.93 7.90 3.44
CA LYS A 80 -17.42 7.84 2.05
C LYS A 80 -16.30 7.56 1.05
N GLN A 81 -15.04 7.82 1.42
CA GLN A 81 -13.92 7.83 0.48
C GLN A 81 -13.17 6.50 0.45
N THR A 82 -13.29 5.81 -0.68
CA THR A 82 -12.52 4.62 -1.09
C THR A 82 -11.29 5.02 -1.92
N ILE A 83 -10.43 4.05 -2.28
CA ILE A 83 -9.36 4.32 -3.27
C ILE A 83 -9.95 4.81 -4.60
N LEU A 84 -11.17 4.38 -4.96
CA LEU A 84 -11.84 4.86 -6.17
C LEU A 84 -12.16 6.35 -6.08
N ASP A 85 -12.63 6.83 -4.93
CA ASP A 85 -12.86 8.27 -4.69
C ASP A 85 -11.55 9.06 -4.69
N PHE A 86 -10.47 8.48 -4.14
CA PHE A 86 -9.13 9.08 -4.23
C PHE A 86 -8.69 9.27 -5.69
N PHE A 87 -8.97 8.30 -6.56
CA PHE A 87 -8.75 8.44 -8.00
C PHE A 87 -9.88 9.17 -8.74
N GLY A 88 -10.85 9.77 -8.04
CA GLY A 88 -11.96 10.52 -8.64
C GLY A 88 -12.82 9.69 -9.60
N MET A 89 -13.04 8.41 -9.28
CA MET A 89 -13.86 7.44 -10.02
C MET A 89 -15.02 6.91 -9.18
N GLY A 90 -16.16 6.65 -9.83
CA GLY A 90 -17.25 5.87 -9.24
C GLY A 90 -17.12 4.36 -9.52
N GLU A 91 -17.93 3.54 -8.83
CA GLU A 91 -17.93 2.07 -8.97
C GLU A 91 -18.20 1.59 -10.42
N GLU A 92 -19.05 2.31 -11.18
CA GLU A 92 -19.31 1.95 -12.58
C GLU A 92 -18.11 2.23 -13.51
N GLU A 93 -17.29 3.23 -13.19
CA GLU A 93 -16.06 3.54 -13.94
C GLU A 93 -14.93 2.58 -13.58
N SER A 94 -14.84 2.13 -12.33
CA SER A 94 -13.82 1.18 -11.89
C SER A 94 -13.93 -0.18 -12.59
N GLN A 95 -15.15 -0.70 -12.79
CA GLN A 95 -15.39 -1.94 -13.55
C GLN A 95 -14.98 -1.80 -15.02
N LYS A 96 -15.22 -0.64 -15.63
CA LYS A 96 -14.78 -0.35 -17.01
C LYS A 96 -13.25 -0.29 -17.11
N ILE A 97 -12.59 0.26 -16.11
CA ILE A 97 -11.13 0.45 -16.06
C ILE A 97 -10.40 -0.80 -15.51
N GLY A 98 -11.14 -1.75 -14.93
CA GLY A 98 -10.62 -3.02 -14.43
C GLY A 98 -9.89 -2.89 -13.09
N ILE A 99 -10.30 -1.96 -12.22
CA ILE A 99 -9.76 -1.80 -10.87
C ILE A 99 -10.75 -2.44 -9.89
N GLU A 100 -10.36 -3.54 -9.25
CA GLU A 100 -11.14 -4.19 -8.20
C GLU A 100 -10.54 -3.89 -6.81
N SER A 101 -11.35 -3.51 -5.82
CA SER A 101 -10.87 -3.30 -4.45
C SER A 101 -11.01 -4.58 -3.62
N LYS A 102 -9.94 -5.05 -2.97
CA LYS A 102 -10.04 -6.10 -1.93
C LYS A 102 -9.96 -5.47 -0.54
N LYS A 103 -10.97 -5.77 0.29
CA LYS A 103 -11.00 -5.43 1.72
C LYS A 103 -10.49 -6.63 2.50
N GLU A 104 -9.45 -6.46 3.32
CA GLU A 104 -8.90 -7.50 4.21
C GLU A 104 -8.79 -6.98 5.65
N ASP A 105 -8.78 -7.92 6.62
CA ASP A 105 -9.00 -7.74 8.06
C ASP A 105 -7.84 -7.09 8.86
N ALA A 106 -8.19 -6.52 10.03
CA ALA A 106 -7.36 -5.63 10.87
C ALA A 106 -6.54 -6.32 11.99
N ALA A 107 -5.43 -5.67 12.41
CA ALA A 107 -4.61 -6.04 13.58
C ALA A 107 -4.30 -4.78 14.44
N SER A 108 -4.25 -4.89 15.78
CA SER A 108 -4.12 -3.72 16.69
C SER A 108 -2.93 -3.78 17.69
N LYS A 109 -2.41 -2.59 18.05
CA LYS A 109 -1.49 -2.29 19.19
C LYS A 109 -1.98 -1.02 19.92
N TRP A 110 -1.45 -0.78 21.13
CA TRP A 110 -2.13 -0.03 22.20
C TRP A 110 -2.07 1.52 22.16
N ASP A 111 -1.14 2.15 21.42
CA ASP A 111 -0.98 3.62 21.46
C ASP A 111 -1.58 4.35 20.24
N LEU A 112 -1.67 3.64 19.11
CA LEU A 112 -2.35 4.09 17.90
C LEU A 112 -2.78 2.80 17.17
N MET A 113 -4.04 2.75 16.78
CA MET A 113 -4.59 1.60 16.06
C MET A 113 -4.61 1.92 14.58
N ILE A 114 -3.93 1.12 13.77
CA ILE A 114 -3.95 1.21 12.31
C ILE A 114 -4.66 -0.02 11.76
N GLU A 115 -5.68 0.20 10.95
CA GLU A 115 -6.48 -0.85 10.32
C GLU A 115 -6.33 -0.71 8.80
N LEU A 116 -5.89 -1.76 8.12
CA LEU A 116 -5.88 -1.80 6.66
C LEU A 116 -7.33 -1.94 6.19
N GLN A 117 -7.81 -1.02 5.35
CA GLN A 117 -9.19 -1.06 4.85
C GLN A 117 -9.25 -1.56 3.42
N GLU A 118 -8.30 -1.16 2.59
CA GLU A 118 -8.33 -1.43 1.16
C GLU A 118 -6.90 -1.47 0.60
N VAL A 119 -6.67 -2.37 -0.35
CA VAL A 119 -5.45 -2.42 -1.16
C VAL A 119 -5.82 -2.41 -2.63
N VAL A 120 -5.19 -1.51 -3.39
CA VAL A 120 -5.22 -1.50 -4.85
C VAL A 120 -3.78 -1.52 -5.33
N MET A 121 -3.44 -2.47 -6.19
CA MET A 121 -2.10 -2.57 -6.72
C MET A 121 -2.08 -3.04 -8.17
N ASP A 122 -1.13 -2.48 -8.92
CA ASP A 122 -0.72 -2.97 -10.22
C ASP A 122 0.76 -3.40 -10.15
N THR A 123 1.37 -3.69 -11.31
CA THR A 123 2.77 -4.12 -11.36
C THR A 123 3.81 -3.07 -10.92
N GLN A 124 3.40 -1.83 -10.67
CA GLN A 124 4.24 -0.64 -10.51
C GLN A 124 3.74 0.32 -9.43
N ASN A 125 2.48 0.25 -9.06
CA ASN A 125 1.90 1.10 -8.03
C ASN A 125 1.21 0.25 -6.97
N ILE A 126 1.41 0.59 -5.70
CA ILE A 126 0.68 0.02 -4.57
C ILE A 126 0.01 1.19 -3.86
N TYR A 127 -1.27 1.04 -3.54
CA TYR A 127 -2.07 1.98 -2.78
C TYR A 127 -2.73 1.21 -1.65
N THR A 128 -2.61 1.72 -0.43
CA THR A 128 -3.29 1.19 0.74
C THR A 128 -4.10 2.30 1.39
N VAL A 129 -5.35 1.99 1.74
CA VAL A 129 -6.16 2.83 2.62
C VAL A 129 -6.02 2.28 4.02
N VAL A 130 -5.58 3.14 4.92
CA VAL A 130 -5.47 2.81 6.34
C VAL A 130 -6.36 3.74 7.15
N LYS A 131 -7.11 3.15 8.08
CA LYS A 131 -7.83 3.88 9.11
C LYS A 131 -6.94 3.93 10.35
N ILE A 132 -6.78 5.12 10.89
CA ILE A 132 -5.98 5.37 12.07
C ILE A 132 -6.89 5.89 13.17
N THR A 133 -6.79 5.28 14.34
CA THR A 133 -7.42 5.73 15.58
C THR A 133 -6.33 6.09 16.58
N ALA A 134 -6.20 7.39 16.83
CA ALA A 134 -5.26 7.94 17.81
C ALA A 134 -5.93 8.08 19.19
N PRO A 135 -5.15 8.32 20.27
CA PRO A 135 -5.70 8.60 21.59
C PRO A 135 -6.64 9.84 21.57
N PRO A 136 -7.62 9.95 22.50
CA PRO A 136 -8.60 11.04 22.49
C PRO A 136 -8.02 12.47 22.56
N GLY A 137 -6.76 12.62 23.00
CA GLY A 137 -6.05 13.90 23.05
C GLY A 137 -5.44 14.35 21.71
N VAL A 138 -5.42 13.48 20.70
CA VAL A 138 -4.87 13.76 19.37
C VAL A 138 -6.02 14.04 18.40
N GLU A 139 -6.08 15.25 17.84
CA GLU A 139 -7.03 15.61 16.78
C GLU A 139 -6.32 15.67 15.43
N PHE A 140 -6.75 14.86 14.46
CA PHE A 140 -6.21 14.88 13.10
C PHE A 140 -6.55 16.19 12.38
N LYS A 141 -5.54 16.80 11.76
CA LYS A 141 -5.64 18.03 10.97
C LYS A 141 -4.85 17.89 9.66
N LYS A 142 -5.14 18.76 8.71
CA LYS A 142 -4.39 18.84 7.45
C LYS A 142 -2.91 19.11 7.74
N GLY A 143 -2.03 18.31 7.14
CA GLY A 143 -0.58 18.43 7.31
C GLY A 143 0.01 17.52 8.40
N MET A 144 -0.80 16.70 9.07
CA MET A 144 -0.31 15.61 9.92
C MET A 144 0.00 14.37 9.07
N THR A 145 1.18 13.77 9.27
CA THR A 145 1.59 12.52 8.62
C THR A 145 2.61 11.78 9.49
N PHE A 146 3.20 10.70 8.97
CA PHE A 146 4.21 9.91 9.67
C PHE A 146 5.63 10.36 9.33
N ASP A 147 6.55 10.28 10.29
CA ASP A 147 7.97 10.59 10.10
C ASP A 147 8.61 9.69 9.04
N TYR A 148 8.34 8.38 9.17
CA TYR A 148 8.81 7.39 8.23
C TYR A 148 7.72 6.38 7.90
N PHE A 149 7.48 6.14 6.62
CA PHE A 149 6.49 5.17 6.16
C PHE A 149 6.94 4.56 4.85
N GLY A 150 6.34 3.43 4.47
CA GLY A 150 6.64 2.80 3.20
C GLY A 150 6.22 1.35 3.14
N PHE A 151 6.85 0.61 2.24
CA PHE A 151 6.55 -0.79 1.96
C PHE A 151 7.81 -1.63 2.02
N CYS A 152 7.71 -2.86 2.50
CA CYS A 152 8.75 -3.87 2.40
C CYS A 152 8.15 -5.25 2.06
N GLU A 153 8.93 -6.12 1.43
CA GLU A 153 8.55 -7.51 1.24
C GLU A 153 8.65 -8.28 2.58
N GLY A 154 7.65 -9.13 2.86
CA GLY A 154 7.55 -9.94 4.08
C GLY A 154 6.34 -9.59 4.93
N THR A 155 6.25 -10.23 6.11
CA THR A 155 5.12 -10.15 7.06
C THR A 155 5.38 -9.21 8.24
N ASN A 156 6.45 -8.42 8.19
CA ASN A 156 6.79 -7.41 9.18
C ASN A 156 7.75 -6.38 8.56
N TYR A 157 7.95 -5.25 9.25
CA TYR A 157 8.95 -4.26 8.87
C TYR A 157 10.34 -4.90 8.74
N ASN A 158 10.96 -4.75 7.57
CA ASN A 158 12.31 -5.20 7.29
C ASN A 158 13.08 -4.16 6.45
N PRO A 159 14.04 -3.43 7.03
CA PRO A 159 14.79 -2.40 6.31
C PRO A 159 15.63 -2.95 5.15
N SER A 160 16.00 -4.23 5.19
CA SER A 160 16.77 -4.88 4.12
C SER A 160 15.90 -5.31 2.94
N ALA A 161 14.58 -5.27 3.07
CA ALA A 161 13.61 -5.69 2.06
C ALA A 161 12.67 -4.54 1.66
N LEU A 162 13.11 -3.29 1.81
CA LEU A 162 12.33 -2.12 1.42
C LEU A 162 12.04 -2.15 -0.09
N VAL A 163 10.77 -1.90 -0.42
CA VAL A 163 10.35 -1.67 -1.80
C VAL A 163 10.83 -0.27 -2.18
N SER A 164 11.68 -0.19 -3.20
CA SER A 164 12.22 1.07 -3.70
C SER A 164 11.18 1.81 -4.54
N GLY A 165 11.09 3.13 -4.38
CA GLY A 165 10.11 3.93 -5.10
C GLY A 165 9.83 5.27 -4.44
N ALA A 166 9.10 6.11 -5.16
CA ALA A 166 8.54 7.33 -4.60
C ALA A 166 7.29 6.98 -3.82
N ARG A 167 7.19 7.47 -2.58
CA ARG A 167 6.13 7.14 -1.63
C ARG A 167 5.46 8.41 -1.15
N ASP A 168 4.16 8.34 -0.91
CA ASP A 168 3.38 9.41 -0.30
C ASP A 168 2.39 8.87 0.73
N CYS A 169 2.05 9.70 1.72
CA CYS A 169 1.09 9.39 2.77
C CYS A 169 0.18 10.61 2.98
N THR A 170 -1.02 10.51 2.40
CA THR A 170 -1.97 11.62 2.33
C THR A 170 -3.17 11.36 3.24
N LEU A 171 -3.48 12.32 4.11
CA LEU A 171 -4.72 12.36 4.88
C LEU A 171 -5.92 12.58 3.94
N LEU A 172 -6.83 11.62 3.86
CA LEU A 172 -8.05 11.71 3.05
C LEU A 172 -9.18 12.39 3.80
N GLU A 173 -9.57 11.82 4.93
CA GLU A 173 -10.78 12.21 5.65
C GLU A 173 -10.55 12.08 7.16
N VAL A 174 -11.09 13.04 7.92
CA VAL A 174 -11.19 12.96 9.38
C VAL A 174 -12.63 12.65 9.75
N MET A 175 -12.85 11.68 10.63
CA MET A 175 -14.19 11.20 10.95
C MET A 175 -15.04 12.30 11.56
N LYS A 176 -16.23 12.52 10.99
CA LYS A 176 -17.19 13.50 11.52
C LYS A 176 -17.60 13.11 12.94
N GLY A 177 -17.38 14.03 13.89
CA GLY A 177 -17.71 13.82 15.31
C GLY A 177 -16.69 13.01 16.11
N LYS A 178 -15.64 12.46 15.47
CA LYS A 178 -14.53 11.76 16.13
C LYS A 178 -13.19 12.18 15.51
N LYS A 179 -12.69 13.35 15.92
CA LYS A 179 -11.49 13.96 15.32
C LYS A 179 -10.18 13.18 15.55
N ASN A 180 -10.17 12.24 16.47
CA ASN A 180 -9.05 11.33 16.72
C ASN A 180 -9.07 10.09 15.80
N ILE A 181 -9.95 10.06 14.80
CA ILE A 181 -10.03 8.98 13.81
C ILE A 181 -9.91 9.59 12.41
N ALA A 182 -9.02 9.05 11.60
CA ALA A 182 -8.74 9.53 10.25
C ALA A 182 -8.45 8.39 9.28
N THR A 183 -8.66 8.66 8.00
CA THR A 183 -8.31 7.77 6.89
C THR A 183 -7.16 8.37 6.11
N TYR A 184 -6.14 7.56 5.84
CA TYR A 184 -4.98 7.92 5.04
C TYR A 184 -4.86 7.00 3.82
N VAL A 185 -4.36 7.54 2.72
CA VAL A 185 -3.84 6.76 1.60
C VAL A 185 -2.33 6.78 1.67
N VAL A 186 -1.73 5.59 1.74
CA VAL A 186 -0.30 5.41 1.54
C VAL A 186 -0.10 4.81 0.17
N ASN A 187 0.82 5.37 -0.59
CA ASN A 187 1.12 4.85 -1.91
C ASN A 187 2.62 4.73 -2.15
N ILE A 188 2.97 3.91 -3.12
CA ILE A 188 4.32 3.83 -3.67
C ILE A 188 4.27 3.59 -5.17
N ALA A 189 5.00 4.41 -5.92
CA ALA A 189 5.35 4.20 -7.30
C ALA A 189 6.72 3.50 -7.35
N THR A 190 6.69 2.18 -7.54
CA THR A 190 7.88 1.31 -7.42
C THR A 190 8.61 1.11 -8.74
N ASP A 191 9.93 1.26 -8.70
CA ASP A 191 10.82 0.86 -9.79
C ASP A 191 11.18 -0.63 -9.72
N GLN A 192 10.84 -1.32 -8.63
CA GLN A 192 10.99 -2.76 -8.41
C GLN A 192 9.62 -3.46 -8.32
N GLN A 193 9.28 -4.25 -9.33
CA GLN A 193 8.01 -4.96 -9.35
C GLN A 193 7.93 -5.98 -8.21
N VAL A 194 6.99 -5.77 -7.30
CA VAL A 194 6.59 -6.76 -6.30
C VAL A 194 5.81 -7.87 -7.00
N ARG A 195 6.20 -9.14 -6.80
CA ARG A 195 5.53 -10.27 -7.46
C ARG A 195 4.19 -10.60 -6.81
N GLU A 196 3.21 -10.96 -7.63
CA GLU A 196 1.93 -11.47 -7.14
C GLU A 196 2.11 -12.72 -6.27
N GLY A 197 1.30 -12.84 -5.21
CA GLY A 197 1.39 -13.88 -4.19
C GLY A 197 2.49 -13.69 -3.15
N LYS A 198 3.25 -12.58 -3.20
CA LYS A 198 4.24 -12.25 -2.17
C LYS A 198 3.59 -11.49 -1.01
N GLU A 199 4.07 -11.76 0.20
CA GLU A 199 3.73 -10.95 1.36
C GLU A 199 4.39 -9.58 1.26
N VAL A 200 3.59 -8.54 1.50
CA VAL A 200 4.03 -7.14 1.53
C VAL A 200 3.56 -6.54 2.84
N THR A 201 4.39 -5.70 3.43
CA THR A 201 4.07 -4.97 4.65
C THR A 201 4.11 -3.48 4.37
N VAL A 202 3.02 -2.78 4.66
CA VAL A 202 3.02 -1.32 4.83
C VAL A 202 3.42 -1.00 6.27
N PHE A 203 4.33 -0.05 6.46
CA PHE A 203 4.81 0.33 7.79
C PHE A 203 4.75 1.84 7.99
N PHE A 204 4.70 2.23 9.27
CA PHE A 204 4.55 3.59 9.75
C PHE A 204 5.37 3.78 11.01
N GLN A 205 6.06 4.91 11.10
CA GLN A 205 6.84 5.31 12.25
C GLN A 205 6.44 6.74 12.62
N ASP A 206 6.17 6.95 13.90
CA ASP A 206 5.93 8.23 14.58
C ASP A 206 4.90 9.15 13.89
N LEU A 207 3.77 9.39 14.54
CA LEU A 207 2.79 10.36 14.04
C LEU A 207 3.22 11.78 14.39
N LEU A 208 3.33 12.65 13.38
CA LEU A 208 3.81 14.02 13.49
C LEU A 208 2.74 15.06 13.15
N GLU A 209 2.80 16.23 13.80
CA GLU A 209 2.22 17.49 13.31
C GLU A 209 3.31 18.35 12.65
N GLY A 210 3.07 18.81 11.42
CA GLY A 210 4.01 19.67 10.70
C GLY A 210 5.35 19.00 10.35
N PRO A 211 5.35 17.82 9.68
CA PRO A 211 6.56 17.05 9.35
C PRO A 211 7.58 17.81 8.48
N TYR A 212 7.13 18.87 7.78
CA TYR A 212 7.96 19.71 6.92
C TYR A 212 8.31 21.07 7.53
N GLN A 213 8.07 21.25 8.84
CA GLN A 213 8.42 22.46 9.57
C GLN A 213 9.74 22.26 10.31
N ASP A 214 10.40 23.36 10.69
CA ASP A 214 11.73 23.31 11.35
C ASP A 214 11.72 22.57 12.70
N ASN A 215 10.54 22.42 13.32
CA ASN A 215 10.35 21.68 14.58
C ASN A 215 9.07 20.84 14.48
N PRO A 216 9.10 19.65 13.86
CA PRO A 216 7.94 18.77 13.83
C PRO A 216 7.63 18.29 15.26
N GLU A 217 6.35 18.28 15.61
CA GLU A 217 5.90 17.79 16.93
C GLU A 217 5.54 16.31 16.81
N VAL A 218 6.22 15.46 17.58
CA VAL A 218 5.85 14.04 17.71
C VAL A 218 4.63 13.93 18.62
N LEU A 219 3.52 13.49 18.05
CA LEU A 219 2.27 13.32 18.78
C LEU A 219 2.13 11.91 19.37
N VAL A 220 2.57 10.91 18.61
CA VAL A 220 2.58 9.51 19.05
C VAL A 220 3.84 8.84 18.53
N GLU A 221 4.67 8.34 19.44
CA GLU A 221 5.90 7.60 19.13
C GLU A 221 5.59 6.10 18.95
N GLY A 222 6.20 5.47 17.95
CA GLY A 222 6.08 4.03 17.73
C GLY A 222 6.32 3.57 16.30
N MET A 223 6.26 2.24 16.11
CA MET A 223 6.34 1.59 14.81
C MET A 223 5.16 0.63 14.63
N TRP A 224 4.45 0.79 13.53
CA TRP A 224 3.30 -0.02 13.14
C TRP A 224 3.54 -0.64 11.78
N SER A 225 3.00 -1.85 11.59
CA SER A 225 3.15 -2.61 10.36
C SER A 225 1.90 -3.45 10.12
N LEU A 226 1.41 -3.44 8.89
CA LEU A 226 0.27 -4.24 8.44
C LEU A 226 0.70 -5.00 7.20
N SER A 227 0.45 -6.30 7.16
CA SER A 227 0.86 -7.17 6.07
C SER A 227 -0.35 -7.64 5.28
N PHE A 228 -0.15 -7.81 3.97
CA PHE A 228 -1.14 -8.30 3.03
C PHE A 228 -0.45 -9.09 1.91
N THR A 229 -1.18 -10.00 1.28
CA THR A 229 -0.67 -10.71 0.11
C THR A 229 -0.85 -9.87 -1.14
N ALA A 230 0.25 -9.64 -1.88
CA ALA A 230 0.24 -8.94 -3.16
C ALA A 230 -0.70 -9.64 -4.15
N SER A 231 -1.75 -8.95 -4.60
CA SER A 231 -2.69 -9.41 -5.62
C SER A 231 -2.96 -8.25 -6.57
N TYR A 232 -2.65 -8.41 -7.86
CA TYR A 232 -2.87 -7.32 -8.80
C TYR A 232 -4.37 -7.11 -9.00
N THR A 233 -4.84 -5.93 -8.64
CA THR A 233 -6.24 -5.55 -8.76
C THR A 233 -6.57 -4.99 -10.13
N ASN A 234 -5.55 -4.67 -10.94
CA ASN A 234 -5.70 -4.26 -12.31
C ASN A 234 -4.76 -5.03 -13.24
N LEU A 235 -5.35 -5.76 -14.19
CA LEU A 235 -4.62 -6.55 -15.19
C LEU A 235 -4.60 -5.88 -16.58
N LYS A 236 -5.34 -4.78 -16.78
CA LYS A 236 -5.35 -4.09 -18.07
C LYS A 236 -4.06 -3.31 -18.24
N GLU A 237 -3.24 -3.74 -19.19
CA GLU A 237 -2.01 -3.05 -19.56
C GLU A 237 -1.90 -2.90 -21.07
N ILE A 238 -1.32 -1.78 -21.49
CA ILE A 238 -0.84 -1.59 -22.85
C ILE A 238 0.67 -1.61 -22.80
N THR A 239 1.28 -2.52 -23.55
CA THR A 239 2.74 -2.58 -23.72
C THR A 239 3.09 -2.23 -25.17
N VAL A 240 3.84 -1.14 -25.36
CA VAL A 240 4.45 -0.80 -26.64
C VAL A 240 5.93 -1.16 -26.60
N LYS A 241 6.37 -1.99 -27.55
CA LYS A 241 7.81 -2.24 -27.75
C LYS A 241 8.39 -1.11 -28.58
N GLY A 242 9.50 -0.56 -28.11
CA GLY A 242 10.23 0.47 -28.84
C GLY A 242 10.98 -0.09 -30.03
N THR A 243 11.20 0.76 -31.02
CA THR A 243 11.94 0.47 -32.26
C THR A 243 13.15 1.41 -32.36
N ASP A 244 14.00 1.22 -33.37
CA ASP A 244 15.23 2.02 -33.52
C ASP A 244 14.97 3.49 -33.91
N ASP A 245 13.81 3.77 -34.51
CA ASP A 245 13.32 5.10 -34.86
C ASP A 245 12.61 5.84 -33.71
N MET A 246 12.26 5.15 -32.63
CA MET A 246 11.63 5.77 -31.45
C MET A 246 12.68 6.36 -30.52
N GLN A 247 13.19 7.54 -30.88
CA GLN A 247 14.18 8.27 -30.09
C GLN A 247 13.66 9.65 -29.71
N TYR A 248 14.10 10.14 -28.56
CA TYR A 248 13.75 11.47 -28.10
C TYR A 248 14.97 12.18 -27.50
N PRO A 249 15.02 13.52 -27.58
CA PRO A 249 16.07 14.30 -26.94
C PRO A 249 16.09 14.03 -25.43
N PHE A 250 17.26 13.70 -24.89
CA PHE A 250 17.46 13.40 -23.49
C PHE A 250 18.81 13.95 -23.04
N ALA A 251 18.78 14.91 -22.13
CA ALA A 251 19.95 15.71 -21.78
C ALA A 251 20.64 16.29 -23.03
N ASP A 252 21.93 16.04 -23.21
CA ASP A 252 22.74 16.45 -24.37
C ASP A 252 22.78 15.40 -25.50
N GLY A 253 22.06 14.29 -25.34
CA GLY A 253 22.03 13.17 -26.27
C GLY A 253 20.62 12.75 -26.72
N MET A 254 20.53 11.52 -27.20
CA MET A 254 19.27 10.88 -27.61
C MET A 254 19.04 9.61 -26.79
N ALA A 255 17.87 9.51 -26.19
CA ALA A 255 17.42 8.29 -25.53
C ALA A 255 16.57 7.47 -26.53
N GLN A 256 16.83 6.17 -26.61
CA GLN A 256 16.03 5.27 -27.41
C GLN A 256 14.97 4.59 -26.54
N ILE A 257 13.70 4.74 -26.91
CA ILE A 257 12.60 4.06 -26.24
C ILE A 257 12.74 2.55 -26.51
N LYS A 258 12.76 1.74 -25.44
CA LYS A 258 12.79 0.28 -25.54
C LYS A 258 11.45 -0.34 -25.20
N LYS A 259 10.74 0.23 -24.24
CA LYS A 259 9.42 -0.24 -23.84
C LYS A 259 8.64 0.90 -23.20
N ILE A 260 7.37 1.03 -23.56
CA ILE A 260 6.40 1.80 -22.81
C ILE A 260 5.39 0.82 -22.24
N LYS A 261 5.08 0.96 -20.97
CA LYS A 261 3.97 0.26 -20.31
C LYS A 261 3.01 1.30 -19.81
N LEU A 262 1.75 1.18 -20.18
CA LEU A 262 0.68 2.07 -19.72
C LEU A 262 -0.34 1.24 -18.94
N LEU A 263 -0.65 1.70 -17.74
CA LEU A 263 -1.61 1.15 -16.79
C LEU A 263 -2.62 2.25 -16.46
N PRO A 264 -3.81 1.92 -15.95
CA PRO A 264 -4.77 2.96 -15.59
C PRO A 264 -4.30 3.90 -14.48
N LEU A 265 -3.39 3.44 -13.61
CA LEU A 265 -2.88 4.21 -12.48
C LEU A 265 -1.48 4.81 -12.73
N GLY A 266 -0.88 4.58 -13.89
CA GLY A 266 0.45 5.08 -14.17
C GLY A 266 1.05 4.63 -15.49
N LEU A 267 2.27 5.06 -15.73
CA LEU A 267 3.05 4.66 -16.91
C LEU A 267 4.47 4.31 -16.53
N THR A 268 5.11 3.49 -17.35
CA THR A 268 6.56 3.29 -17.34
C THR A 268 7.13 3.49 -18.71
N ILE A 269 8.25 4.20 -18.77
CA ILE A 269 9.09 4.31 -19.95
C ILE A 269 10.46 3.72 -19.61
N LEU A 270 10.85 2.72 -20.38
CA LEU A 270 12.19 2.18 -20.39
C LEU A 270 12.94 2.73 -21.59
N SER A 271 14.05 3.41 -21.32
CA SER A 271 14.90 4.01 -22.34
C SER A 271 16.32 3.46 -22.26
N ASP A 272 16.93 3.20 -23.41
CA ASP A 272 18.38 2.98 -23.55
C ASP A 272 19.04 4.36 -23.66
N VAL A 273 19.94 4.62 -22.70
CA VAL A 273 20.65 5.89 -22.51
C VAL A 273 22.17 5.67 -22.58
N SER A 274 22.61 4.57 -23.20
CA SER A 274 24.03 4.18 -23.24
C SER A 274 24.92 5.21 -23.92
N GLY A 275 24.35 6.10 -24.74
CA GLY A 275 25.08 7.20 -25.39
C GLY A 275 25.32 8.43 -24.50
N ILE A 276 24.81 8.43 -23.27
CA ILE A 276 24.92 9.57 -22.34
C ILE A 276 25.83 9.16 -21.18
N ASP A 277 26.78 10.01 -20.82
CA ASP A 277 27.72 9.74 -19.74
C ASP A 277 27.03 9.72 -18.36
N GLU A 278 27.72 9.18 -17.36
CA GLU A 278 27.17 9.03 -16.01
C GLU A 278 26.94 10.35 -15.28
N ASP A 279 27.85 11.31 -15.43
CA ASP A 279 27.77 12.59 -14.72
C ASP A 279 26.56 13.38 -15.21
N THR A 280 26.33 13.40 -16.53
CA THR A 280 25.15 14.03 -17.15
C THR A 280 23.85 13.36 -16.71
N ARG A 281 23.81 12.02 -16.62
CA ARG A 281 22.63 11.27 -16.15
C ARG A 281 22.25 11.61 -14.70
N ASN A 282 23.25 11.85 -13.85
CA ASN A 282 23.05 12.10 -12.42
C ASN A 282 22.75 13.57 -12.07
N THR A 283 23.03 14.51 -12.98
CA THR A 283 22.97 15.95 -12.71
C THR A 283 21.90 16.71 -13.51
N THR A 284 21.36 16.10 -14.57
CA THR A 284 20.37 16.76 -15.45
C THR A 284 18.95 16.44 -15.02
N ASP A 285 18.02 17.41 -15.17
CA ASP A 285 16.58 17.10 -15.11
C ASP A 285 16.22 16.24 -16.31
N THR A 286 15.92 14.97 -16.05
CA THR A 286 15.64 13.97 -17.08
C THR A 286 14.16 13.87 -17.43
N ARG A 287 13.32 14.73 -16.84
CA ARG A 287 11.89 14.80 -17.16
C ARG A 287 11.69 15.35 -18.57
N CYS A 288 10.70 14.80 -19.27
CA CYS A 288 10.33 15.25 -20.60
C CYS A 288 8.82 15.45 -20.70
N ILE A 289 8.39 16.20 -21.72
CA ILE A 289 6.95 16.38 -21.97
C ILE A 289 6.39 15.06 -22.50
N ILE A 290 5.43 14.49 -21.77
CA ILE A 290 4.70 13.29 -22.17
C ILE A 290 3.23 13.66 -22.37
N ARG A 291 2.65 13.33 -23.53
CA ARG A 291 1.22 13.55 -23.81
C ARG A 291 0.56 12.28 -24.33
N PHE A 292 -0.67 12.03 -23.91
CA PHE A 292 -1.50 10.97 -24.46
C PHE A 292 -2.46 11.52 -25.50
N LYS A 293 -2.51 10.88 -26.66
CA LYS A 293 -3.51 11.13 -27.69
C LYS A 293 -4.68 10.17 -27.49
N MET A 294 -5.84 10.72 -27.21
CA MET A 294 -7.06 9.97 -26.92
C MET A 294 -7.85 9.66 -28.21
N ALA A 295 -8.76 8.68 -28.14
CA ALA A 295 -9.56 8.22 -29.28
C ALA A 295 -10.56 9.27 -29.78
N ASP A 296 -10.99 10.18 -28.90
CA ASP A 296 -11.83 11.33 -29.23
C ASP A 296 -11.05 12.50 -29.87
N GLY A 297 -9.72 12.34 -30.02
CA GLY A 297 -8.83 13.36 -30.56
C GLY A 297 -8.28 14.35 -29.54
N SER A 298 -8.71 14.28 -28.27
CA SER A 298 -8.15 15.10 -27.20
C SER A 298 -6.72 14.67 -26.83
N GLU A 299 -5.97 15.60 -26.22
CA GLU A 299 -4.65 15.32 -25.66
C GLU A 299 -4.65 15.53 -24.14
N ILE A 300 -4.09 14.57 -23.41
CA ILE A 300 -3.85 14.69 -21.97
C ILE A 300 -2.36 14.90 -21.75
N LEU A 301 -1.99 15.99 -21.06
CA LEU A 301 -0.61 16.19 -20.61
C LEU A 301 -0.32 15.25 -19.43
N ALA A 302 0.46 14.21 -19.69
CA ALA A 302 0.80 13.20 -18.70
C ALA A 302 1.89 13.70 -17.75
N ASP A 303 3.01 14.20 -18.28
CA ASP A 303 4.12 14.76 -17.49
C ASP A 303 4.77 15.94 -18.22
N SER A 304 5.42 16.82 -17.47
CA SER A 304 6.12 18.01 -17.95
C SER A 304 7.20 18.45 -16.96
N PRO A 305 8.38 18.92 -17.43
CA PRO A 305 9.37 19.54 -16.56
C PRO A 305 8.89 20.88 -15.96
N ASN A 306 7.88 21.53 -16.57
CA ASN A 306 7.32 22.78 -16.07
C ASN A 306 6.34 22.52 -14.92
N LEU A 307 6.74 22.90 -13.71
CA LEU A 307 5.97 22.70 -12.47
C LEU A 307 4.61 23.43 -12.43
N LYS A 308 4.37 24.39 -13.32
CA LYS A 308 3.07 25.08 -13.43
C LYS A 308 2.06 24.32 -14.26
N ASP A 309 2.51 23.31 -15.01
CA ASP A 309 1.62 22.55 -15.87
C ASP A 309 0.73 21.61 -15.06
N ASN A 310 -0.51 21.49 -15.49
CA ASN A 310 -1.51 20.66 -14.82
C ASN A 310 -1.39 19.20 -15.28
N CYS A 311 -0.30 18.53 -14.91
CA CYS A 311 0.04 17.17 -15.34
C CYS A 311 -0.84 16.08 -14.68
N LEU A 312 -1.06 14.98 -15.39
CA LEU A 312 -1.69 13.78 -14.84
C LEU A 312 -0.80 13.09 -13.79
N VAL A 313 0.50 13.05 -14.05
CA VAL A 313 1.49 12.50 -13.12
C VAL A 313 1.64 13.46 -11.94
N ASN A 314 1.50 12.92 -10.72
CA ASN A 314 1.68 13.66 -9.46
C ASN A 314 2.79 13.09 -8.56
N GLY A 315 3.37 11.96 -8.95
CA GLY A 315 4.48 11.31 -8.28
C GLY A 315 5.17 10.34 -9.23
N GLY A 316 6.41 9.95 -8.94
CA GLY A 316 7.12 9.03 -9.81
C GLY A 316 8.53 8.69 -9.33
N SER A 317 9.08 7.62 -9.89
CA SER A 317 10.42 7.14 -9.58
C SER A 317 11.25 7.02 -10.85
N ILE A 318 12.56 7.26 -10.73
CA ILE A 318 13.54 7.04 -11.79
C ILE A 318 14.57 6.05 -11.28
N GLY A 319 14.62 4.88 -11.90
CA GLY A 319 15.62 3.85 -11.64
C GLY A 319 16.63 3.76 -12.78
N TRP A 320 17.89 3.54 -12.45
CA TRP A 320 18.99 3.33 -13.41
C TRP A 320 19.52 1.92 -13.26
N TYR A 321 19.79 1.25 -14.38
CA TYR A 321 20.41 -0.08 -14.32
C TYR A 321 21.23 -0.40 -15.56
N GLU A 322 22.25 -1.23 -15.37
CA GLU A 322 23.05 -1.78 -16.44
C GLU A 322 22.56 -3.17 -16.84
N LYS A 323 22.50 -3.46 -18.13
CA LYS A 323 22.25 -4.81 -18.64
C LYS A 323 23.02 -5.07 -19.92
N LYS A 324 23.91 -6.06 -19.89
CA LYS A 324 24.77 -6.47 -21.01
C LYS A 324 25.62 -5.30 -21.55
N GLY A 325 26.25 -4.52 -20.66
CA GLY A 325 27.11 -3.38 -21.04
C GLY A 325 26.36 -2.18 -21.61
N ARG A 326 25.03 -2.13 -21.44
CA ARG A 326 24.19 -1.00 -21.83
C ARG A 326 23.52 -0.40 -20.60
N GLN A 327 23.33 0.91 -20.64
CA GLN A 327 22.74 1.69 -19.57
C GLN A 327 21.27 1.99 -19.89
N TYR A 328 20.39 1.78 -18.91
CA TYR A 328 18.97 1.99 -19.06
C TYR A 328 18.43 2.90 -17.97
N GLN A 329 17.45 3.71 -18.36
CA GLN A 329 16.60 4.47 -17.46
C GLN A 329 15.21 3.88 -17.45
N LYS A 330 14.67 3.61 -16.25
CA LYS A 330 13.27 3.28 -16.03
C LYS A 330 12.59 4.46 -15.32
N TYR A 331 11.80 5.21 -16.06
CA TYR A 331 10.89 6.21 -15.50
C TYR A 331 9.55 5.55 -15.17
N VAL A 332 9.03 5.77 -13.97
CA VAL A 332 7.72 5.34 -13.50
C VAL A 332 6.94 6.58 -13.08
N GLY A 333 5.83 6.88 -13.75
CA GLY A 333 4.93 7.98 -13.41
C GLY A 333 3.63 7.46 -12.82
N GLN A 334 3.24 7.99 -11.67
CA GLN A 334 2.00 7.69 -10.96
C GLN A 334 0.94 8.74 -11.30
N PHE A 335 -0.28 8.31 -11.65
CA PHE A 335 -1.34 9.23 -11.99
C PHE A 335 -2.16 9.67 -10.77
N ARG A 336 -2.45 10.96 -10.70
CA ARG A 336 -3.38 11.54 -9.71
C ARG A 336 -4.83 11.10 -9.92
N LYS A 337 -5.17 10.69 -11.13
CA LYS A 337 -6.50 10.21 -11.54
C LYS A 337 -6.30 9.03 -12.46
N ALA A 338 -7.05 7.96 -12.28
CA ALA A 338 -6.97 6.89 -13.24
C ALA A 338 -7.51 7.31 -14.61
N ILE A 339 -7.02 6.65 -15.65
CA ILE A 339 -7.48 6.86 -17.02
C ILE A 339 -7.95 5.55 -17.65
N ASP A 340 -8.93 5.64 -18.55
CA ASP A 340 -9.27 4.54 -19.43
C ASP A 340 -8.19 4.40 -20.51
N ILE A 341 -7.23 3.50 -20.29
CA ILE A 341 -6.13 3.27 -21.22
C ILE A 341 -6.60 2.74 -22.58
N SER A 342 -7.80 2.16 -22.68
CA SER A 342 -8.35 1.69 -23.96
C SER A 342 -8.65 2.82 -24.95
N GLN A 343 -8.80 4.05 -24.43
CA GLN A 343 -8.96 5.25 -25.24
C GLN A 343 -7.63 5.81 -25.75
N VAL A 344 -6.49 5.34 -25.28
CA VAL A 344 -5.18 5.89 -25.70
C VAL A 344 -4.79 5.33 -27.07
N ARG A 345 -4.64 6.20 -28.05
CA ARG A 345 -4.26 5.87 -29.45
C ARG A 345 -2.78 6.12 -29.75
N GLY A 346 -2.12 6.95 -28.95
CA GLY A 346 -0.70 7.22 -29.09
C GLY A 346 -0.15 8.01 -27.92
N ILE A 347 1.18 8.03 -27.83
CA ILE A 347 1.92 8.69 -26.76
C ILE A 347 2.97 9.57 -27.43
N TYR A 348 2.98 10.86 -27.11
CA TYR A 348 4.06 11.78 -27.48
C TYR A 348 5.07 11.84 -26.35
N ILE A 349 6.36 11.62 -26.64
CA ILE A 349 7.47 11.75 -25.68
C ILE A 349 8.47 12.75 -26.27
N ALA A 350 8.60 13.92 -25.65
CA ALA A 350 9.39 15.06 -26.16
C ALA A 350 9.15 15.34 -27.67
N GLY A 351 7.90 15.21 -28.11
CA GLY A 351 7.50 15.41 -29.52
C GLY A 351 7.59 14.16 -30.41
N CYS A 352 8.28 13.09 -30.00
CA CYS A 352 8.27 11.80 -30.70
C CYS A 352 6.91 11.11 -30.52
N TYR A 353 6.19 10.85 -31.62
CA TYR A 353 4.91 10.13 -31.58
C TYR A 353 5.11 8.62 -31.62
N VAL A 354 4.59 7.94 -30.60
CA VAL A 354 4.59 6.48 -30.48
C VAL A 354 3.14 5.98 -30.58
N PRO A 355 2.78 5.28 -31.68
CA PRO A 355 1.43 4.75 -31.83
C PRO A 355 1.17 3.60 -30.86
N VAL A 356 -0.01 3.63 -30.22
CA VAL A 356 -0.52 2.52 -29.43
C VAL A 356 -1.43 1.69 -30.34
N LYS A 357 -0.98 0.50 -30.73
CA LYS A 357 -1.82 -0.43 -31.50
C LYS A 357 -2.88 -0.99 -30.56
N GLY A 358 -4.16 -0.77 -30.90
CA GLY A 358 -5.32 -1.30 -30.20
C GLY A 358 -5.53 -2.78 -30.43
#